data_AF-A0A3D0ZP02-F1
#
_entry.id   AF-A0A3D0ZP02-F1
#
_cell.length_a   1.000
_cell.length_b   1.000
_cell.length_c   1.000
_cell.angle_alpha   90.00
_cell.angle_beta   90.00
_cell.angle_gamma   90.00
#
_symmetry.space_group_name_H-M   'P 1'
#
loop_
_entity.id
_entity.type
_entity.pdbx_description
1 polymer ?
#
loop_
_entity_poly.entity_id
_entity_poly.type
_entity_poly.pdbx_seq_one_letter_code
_entity_poly.pdbx_strand_id
1 'polypeptide(L)'
;TDGKKHMPKAIILSLIIAMLLYVAATLVLTGMQNYKDIDPKAGFASAFNGVGLPVIATIISVFAVLSILTVMLTFLLGVTRVWFSMSRDGLLPGWFAKTDRHGTPQR
;
A
#
# COMPACT_ATOMS: atom_id res chain seq x y z
N THR A 1 28.00 -8.50 -5.14
CA THR A 1 27.89 -8.90 -3.71
C THR A 1 27.41 -7.76 -2.82
N ASP A 2 26.86 -6.67 -3.39
CA ASP A 2 26.56 -5.44 -2.64
C ASP A 2 25.08 -5.25 -2.28
N GLY A 3 24.18 -6.09 -2.84
CA GLY A 3 22.73 -5.97 -2.65
C GLY A 3 22.27 -6.05 -1.19
N LYS A 4 22.89 -6.91 -0.36
CA LYS A 4 22.51 -7.07 1.06
C LYS A 4 22.80 -5.81 1.91
N LYS A 5 23.73 -4.96 1.48
CA LYS A 5 24.10 -3.73 2.20
C LYS A 5 23.26 -2.53 1.79
N HIS A 6 22.78 -2.50 0.54
CA HIS A 6 21.93 -1.42 0.02
C HIS A 6 20.44 -1.62 0.36
N MET A 7 19.96 -2.87 0.44
CA MET A 7 18.59 -3.20 0.85
C MET A 7 18.14 -2.52 2.15
N PRO A 8 18.85 -2.65 3.29
CA PRO A 8 18.40 -2.04 4.55
C PRO A 8 18.44 -0.51 4.53
N LYS A 9 19.43 0.10 3.86
CA LYS A 9 19.50 1.56 3.72
C LYS A 9 18.35 2.13 2.89
N ALA A 10 17.94 1.42 1.84
CA ALA A 10 16.81 1.84 1.00
C ALA A 10 15.48 1.81 1.76
N ILE A 11 15.26 0.80 2.61
CA ILE A 11 14.05 0.68 3.45
C ILE A 11 13.98 1.82 4.47
N ILE A 12 15.09 2.13 5.14
CA ILE A 12 15.11 3.22 6.13
C ILE A 12 14.86 4.56 5.45
N LEU A 13 15.46 4.80 4.29
CA LEU A 13 15.26 6.05 3.54
C LEU A 13 13.79 6.22 3.11
N SER A 14 13.15 5.17 2.58
CA SER A 14 11.73 5.25 2.19
C SER A 14 10.82 5.48 3.39
N LEU A 15 11.11 4.89 4.55
CA LEU A 15 10.35 5.08 5.78
C LEU A 15 10.45 6.52 6.30
N ILE A 16 11.64 7.11 6.30
CA ILE A 16 11.85 8.52 6.70
C ILE A 16 11.10 9.46 5.76
N ILE A 17 11.18 9.24 4.45
CA ILE A 17 10.48 10.07 3.45
C ILE A 17 8.96 9.95 3.64
N ALA A 18 8.44 8.74 3.84
CA ALA A 18 7.02 8.52 4.10
C ALA A 18 6.56 9.21 5.39
N MET A 19 7.38 9.16 6.44
CA MET A 19 7.11 9.83 7.71
C MET A 19 7.02 11.35 7.54
N LEU A 20 7.96 11.96 6.84
CA LEU A 20 7.96 13.40 6.58
C LEU A 20 6.75 13.83 5.75
N LEU A 21 6.42 13.08 4.69
CA LEU A 21 5.24 13.32 3.87
C LEU A 21 3.94 13.21 4.69
N TYR A 22 3.85 12.23 5.60
CA TYR A 22 2.70 12.06 6.47
C TYR A 22 2.53 13.23 7.44
N VAL A 23 3.61 13.68 8.09
CA VAL A 23 3.59 14.85 8.98
C VAL A 23 3.20 16.11 8.22
N ALA A 24 3.76 16.32 7.02
CA ALA A 24 3.41 17.46 6.18
C ALA A 24 1.92 17.44 5.77
N ALA A 25 1.41 16.28 5.33
CA ALA A 25 0.01 16.14 4.91
C ALA A 25 -0.97 16.37 6.08
N THR A 26 -0.67 15.83 7.26
CA THR A 26 -1.50 16.01 8.47
C THR A 26 -1.44 17.46 8.97
N LEU A 27 -0.30 18.15 8.86
CA LEU A 27 -0.18 19.57 9.18
C LEU A 27 -1.05 20.43 8.25
N VAL A 28 -1.00 20.19 6.93
CA VAL A 28 -1.84 20.90 5.95
C VAL A 28 -3.32 20.65 6.24
N LEU A 29 -3.71 19.39 6.48
CA LEU A 29 -5.09 19.04 6.80
C LEU A 29 -5.58 19.75 8.08
N THR A 30 -4.75 19.75 9.11
CA THR A 30 -5.02 20.41 10.40
C THR A 30 -5.12 21.93 10.25
N GLY A 31 -4.25 22.53 9.42
CA GLY A 31 -4.27 23.96 9.13
C GLY A 31 -5.49 24.40 8.32
N MET A 32 -6.06 23.49 7.51
CA MET A 32 -7.22 23.76 6.66
C MET A 32 -8.57 23.54 7.35
N GLN A 33 -8.67 22.65 8.34
CA GLN A 33 -9.95 22.32 8.96
C GLN A 33 -9.82 22.19 10.49
N ASN A 34 -10.66 22.91 11.23
CA ASN A 34 -10.77 22.76 12.68
C ASN A 34 -11.25 21.34 12.99
N TYR A 35 -10.54 20.63 13.89
CA TYR A 35 -10.68 19.21 14.25
C TYR A 35 -12.09 18.71 14.63
N LYS A 36 -13.11 19.56 14.66
CA LYS A 36 -14.45 19.24 15.16
C LYS A 36 -15.44 18.72 14.09
N ASP A 37 -15.17 18.88 12.79
CA ASP A 37 -16.06 18.42 11.70
C ASP A 37 -15.38 17.47 10.69
N ILE A 38 -14.26 16.85 11.08
CA ILE A 38 -13.56 15.88 10.22
C ILE A 38 -14.32 14.55 10.20
N ASP A 39 -14.95 14.24 9.07
CA ASP A 39 -15.51 12.92 8.82
C ASP A 39 -14.35 11.90 8.61
N PRO A 40 -14.23 10.86 9.45
CA PRO A 40 -13.11 9.92 9.42
C PRO A 40 -13.04 9.09 8.13
N LYS A 41 -14.11 9.05 7.33
CA LYS A 41 -14.16 8.29 6.07
C LYS A 41 -13.60 9.06 4.87
N ALA A 42 -13.60 10.39 4.91
CA ALA A 42 -13.23 11.23 3.77
C ALA A 42 -12.57 12.55 4.21
N GLY A 43 -11.62 12.48 5.15
CA GLY A 43 -11.02 13.64 5.79
C GLY A 43 -10.50 14.70 4.82
N PHE A 44 -9.83 14.31 3.73
CA PHE A 44 -9.37 15.26 2.71
C PHE A 44 -10.52 15.81 1.84
N ALA A 45 -11.42 14.97 1.32
CA ALA A 45 -12.50 15.43 0.44
C ALA A 45 -13.50 16.33 1.18
N SER A 46 -13.81 16.03 2.45
CA SER A 46 -14.64 16.89 3.31
C SER A 46 -13.92 18.20 3.64
N ALA A 47 -12.61 18.15 3.95
CA ALA A 47 -11.82 19.35 4.25
C ALA A 47 -11.73 20.35 3.10
N PHE A 48 -11.56 19.88 1.86
CA PHE A 48 -11.53 20.77 0.70
C PHE A 48 -12.90 21.30 0.28
N ASN A 49 -14.00 20.58 0.59
CA ASN A 49 -15.35 21.08 0.36
C ASN A 49 -15.73 22.20 1.35
N GLY A 50 -15.33 22.12 2.62
CA GLY A 50 -15.58 23.16 3.63
C GLY A 50 -14.90 24.50 3.34
N VAL A 51 -13.79 24.49 2.60
CA VAL A 51 -13.00 25.69 2.25
C VAL A 51 -13.47 26.33 0.92
N GLY A 52 -14.51 25.80 0.28
CA GLY A 52 -15.09 26.38 -0.95
C GLY A 52 -14.34 26.05 -2.24
N LEU A 53 -13.48 25.02 -2.24
CA LEU A 53 -12.72 24.55 -3.41
C LEU A 53 -13.14 23.12 -3.84
N PRO A 54 -14.41 22.92 -4.25
CA PRO A 54 -14.96 21.59 -4.56
C PRO A 54 -14.25 20.91 -5.76
N VAL A 55 -13.71 21.71 -6.68
CA VAL A 55 -12.96 21.20 -7.84
C VAL A 55 -11.68 20.48 -7.40
N ILE A 56 -10.95 21.05 -6.44
CA ILE A 56 -9.70 20.45 -5.92
C ILE A 56 -10.02 19.18 -5.12
N ALA A 57 -11.08 19.21 -4.31
CA ALA A 57 -11.56 18.04 -3.57
C ALA A 57 -11.85 16.85 -4.51
N THR A 58 -12.53 17.12 -5.62
CA THR A 58 -12.90 16.11 -6.62
C THR A 58 -11.67 15.50 -7.29
N ILE A 59 -10.71 16.34 -7.72
CA ILE A 59 -9.48 15.86 -8.36
C ILE A 59 -8.68 14.95 -7.41
N ILE A 60 -8.48 15.38 -6.16
CA ILE A 60 -7.75 14.59 -5.15
C ILE A 60 -8.45 13.26 -4.89
N SER A 61 -9.79 13.24 -4.80
CA SER A 61 -10.55 12.01 -4.59
C SER A 61 -10.36 10.99 -5.72
N VAL A 62 -10.32 11.44 -6.98
CA VAL A 62 -10.06 10.58 -8.14
C VAL A 62 -8.65 9.99 -8.07
N PHE A 63 -7.64 10.81 -7.78
CA PHE A 63 -6.27 10.33 -7.61
C PHE A 63 -6.12 9.35 -6.44
N ALA A 64 -6.82 9.59 -5.33
CA ALA A 64 -6.81 8.69 -4.18
C ALA A 64 -7.34 7.30 -4.56
N VAL A 65 -8.47 7.22 -5.28
CA VAL A 65 -9.03 5.95 -5.76
C VAL A 65 -8.07 5.23 -6.70
N LEU A 66 -7.51 5.93 -7.70
CA LEU A 66 -6.53 5.37 -8.63
C LEU A 66 -5.27 4.86 -7.92
N SER A 67 -4.78 5.61 -6.94
CA SER A 67 -3.61 5.23 -6.13
C SER A 67 -3.88 3.97 -5.31
N ILE A 68 -5.01 3.92 -4.59
CA ILE A 68 -5.39 2.76 -3.79
C ILE A 68 -5.57 1.51 -4.68
N LEU A 69 -6.20 1.64 -5.85
CA LEU A 69 -6.32 0.54 -6.81
C LEU A 69 -4.96 -0.02 -7.23
N THR A 70 -4.01 0.87 -7.55
CA THR A 70 -2.65 0.48 -7.99
C THR A 70 -1.87 -0.20 -6.86
N VAL A 71 -1.95 0.35 -5.64
CA VAL A 71 -1.32 -0.25 -4.45
C VAL A 71 -1.93 -1.61 -4.14
N MET A 72 -3.26 -1.73 -4.21
CA MET A 72 -3.96 -2.99 -3.97
C MET A 72 -3.52 -4.08 -4.95
N LEU A 73 -3.46 -3.77 -6.26
CA LEU A 73 -2.98 -4.71 -7.27
C LEU A 73 -1.52 -5.12 -7.03
N THR A 74 -0.66 -4.16 -6.70
CA THR A 74 0.76 -4.41 -6.40
C THR A 74 0.92 -5.33 -5.19
N PHE A 75 0.09 -5.11 -4.16
CA PHE A 75 0.10 -5.93 -2.96
C PHE A 75 -0.39 -7.35 -3.25
N LEU A 76 -1.44 -7.51 -4.07
CA LEU A 76 -1.96 -8.81 -4.47
C LEU A 76 -0.88 -9.65 -5.19
N LEU A 77 -0.14 -9.03 -6.13
CA LEU A 77 0.98 -9.67 -6.84
C LEU A 77 2.15 -10.01 -5.91
N GLY A 78 2.41 -9.17 -4.89
CA GLY A 78 3.41 -9.45 -3.87
C GLY A 78 3.02 -10.64 -2.99
N VAL A 79 1.77 -10.67 -2.52
CA VAL A 79 1.23 -11.73 -1.68
C VAL A 79 1.25 -13.08 -2.41
N THR A 80 0.87 -13.15 -3.69
CA THR A 80 0.94 -14.42 -4.45
C THR A 80 2.37 -14.96 -4.57
N ARG A 81 3.37 -14.09 -4.74
CA ARG A 81 4.79 -14.50 -4.77
C ARG A 81 5.26 -15.03 -3.41
N VAL A 82 4.87 -14.37 -2.32
CA VAL A 82 5.18 -14.81 -0.95
C VAL A 82 4.48 -16.13 -0.63
N TRP A 83 3.20 -16.26 -0.99
CA TRP A 83 2.42 -17.50 -0.85
C TRP A 83 3.03 -18.67 -1.62
N PHE A 84 3.48 -18.44 -2.86
CA PHE A 84 4.16 -19.46 -3.65
C PHE A 84 5.49 -19.88 -3.00
N SER A 85 6.25 -18.94 -2.43
CA SER A 85 7.47 -19.28 -1.67
C SER A 85 7.14 -20.07 -0.40
N MET A 86 6.11 -19.68 0.36
CA MET A 86 5.67 -20.41 1.57
C MET A 86 5.14 -21.82 1.25
N SER A 87 4.47 -22.00 0.11
CA SER A 87 4.06 -23.31 -0.40
C SER A 87 5.27 -24.20 -0.71
N ARG A 88 6.32 -23.62 -1.32
CA ARG A 88 7.58 -24.32 -1.61
C ARG A 88 8.40 -24.61 -0.35
N ASP A 89 8.28 -23.79 0.69
CA ASP A 89 8.91 -24.00 2.00
C ASP A 89 8.14 -25.05 2.85
N GLY A 90 7.06 -25.65 2.32
CA GLY A 90 6.42 -26.85 2.87
C GLY A 90 5.45 -26.61 4.04
N LEU A 91 5.04 -25.37 4.29
CA LEU A 91 4.14 -24.98 5.41
C LEU A 91 2.64 -25.10 5.09
N LEU A 92 2.27 -25.46 3.86
CA LEU A 92 0.90 -25.79 3.46
C LEU A 92 0.72 -27.32 3.42
N PRO A 93 -0.39 -27.87 3.94
CA PRO A 93 -0.59 -29.32 4.08
C PRO A 93 -0.38 -30.04 2.75
N GLY A 94 0.41 -31.12 2.79
CA GLY A 94 0.98 -31.83 1.64
C GLY A 94 0.02 -32.49 0.63
N TRP A 95 -1.24 -32.07 0.56
CA TRP A 95 -2.19 -32.52 -0.48
C TRP A 95 -1.92 -31.90 -1.85
N PHE A 96 -1.25 -30.74 -1.92
CA PHE A 96 -0.74 -30.18 -3.18
C PHE A 96 0.71 -30.62 -3.48
N ALA A 97 1.36 -31.32 -2.55
CA ALA A 97 2.76 -31.76 -2.66
C ALA A 97 2.91 -33.20 -3.15
N LYS A 98 1.88 -33.80 -3.75
CA LYS A 98 2.02 -35.09 -4.43
C LYS A 98 2.45 -34.87 -5.88
N THR A 99 3.72 -34.54 -6.06
CA THR A 99 4.41 -34.63 -7.36
C THR A 99 4.86 -36.06 -7.56
N ASP A 100 4.46 -36.66 -8.68
CA ASP A 100 4.99 -37.95 -9.15
C ASP A 100 6.46 -37.80 -9.57
N ARG A 101 7.19 -38.92 -9.55
CA ARG A 101 8.65 -39.10 -9.67
C ARG A 101 9.31 -38.54 -10.94
N HIS A 102 8.57 -37.83 -11.81
CA HIS A 102 9.03 -37.25 -13.07
C HIS A 102 8.86 -35.72 -13.23
N GLY A 103 8.51 -34.97 -12.17
CA GLY A 103 8.75 -33.52 -12.16
C GLY A 103 7.88 -32.66 -13.09
N THR A 104 6.66 -33.08 -13.41
CA THR A 104 5.66 -32.23 -14.06
C THR A 104 4.34 -32.20 -13.26
N PRO A 105 3.80 -31.03 -12.89
CA PRO A 105 2.50 -30.95 -12.23
C PRO A 105 1.37 -31.16 -13.25
N GLN A 106 0.54 -32.19 -13.04
CA GLN A 106 -0.73 -32.33 -13.75
C GLN A 106 -1.77 -31.36 -13.17
N ARG A 107 -2.28 -30.51 -14.07
CA ARG A 107 -3.51 -29.69 -14.07
C ARG A 107 -4.34 -29.61 -12.80
#